data_AF-A0A9D6EGU4-F1
#
_entry.id   AF-A0A9D6EGU4-F1
#
_cell.length_a   1.000
_cell.length_b   1.000
_cell.length_c   1.000
_cell.angle_alpha   90.00
_cell.angle_beta   90.00
_cell.angle_gamma   90.00
#
_symmetry.space_group_name_H-M   'P 1'
#
loop_
_entity.id
_entity.type
_entity.pdbx_description
1 polymer ?
#
loop_
_entity_poly.entity_id
_entity_poly.type
_entity_poly.pdbx_seq_one_letter_code
_entity_poly.pdbx_strand_id
1 'polypeptide(L)' 'MRPLRPLAVGAAGLLRAYQLLVSPWLPPACRFYPSCSEYARIALLRRGLLRGGLMALRRLALCHPFHPGGFDPPR' A
#
# COMPACT_ATOMS: atom_id res chain seq x y z
N MET A 1 16.47 -15.37 -9.43
CA MET A 1 15.10 -15.42 -9.97
C MET A 1 14.12 -15.33 -8.79
N ARG A 2 13.30 -14.28 -8.67
CA ARG A 2 12.37 -14.10 -7.52
C ARG A 2 10.98 -14.64 -7.89
N PRO A 3 10.57 -15.85 -7.43
CA PRO A 3 9.33 -16.51 -7.86
C PRO A 3 8.03 -15.80 -7.43
N LEU A 4 8.12 -14.73 -6.64
CA LEU A 4 6.97 -14.01 -6.07
C LEU A 4 6.46 -12.83 -6.92
N ARG A 5 6.99 -12.63 -8.14
CA ARG A 5 6.53 -11.55 -9.05
C ARG A 5 5.06 -11.70 -9.50
N PRO A 6 4.56 -12.87 -9.93
CA PRO A 6 3.15 -12.99 -10.35
C PRO A 6 2.19 -12.74 -9.17
N LEU A 7 2.57 -13.22 -7.97
CA LEU A 7 1.78 -13.00 -6.75
C LEU A 7 1.75 -11.53 -6.33
N ALA A 8 2.85 -10.79 -6.54
CA ALA A 8 2.89 -9.35 -6.28
C ALA A 8 1.97 -8.56 -7.22
N VAL A 9 1.89 -8.96 -8.50
CA VAL A 9 0.98 -8.35 -9.48
C VAL A 9 -0.47 -8.65 -9.15
N GLY A 10 -0.78 -9.91 -8.76
CA GLY A 10 -2.11 -10.29 -8.29
C GLY A 10 -2.55 -9.45 -7.09
N ALA A 11 -1.70 -9.34 -6.06
CA ALA A 11 -1.98 -8.53 -4.88
C ALA A 11 -2.16 -7.04 -5.19
N ALA A 12 -1.31 -6.47 -6.07
CA ALA A 12 -1.46 -5.09 -6.54
C ALA A 12 -2.76 -4.88 -7.33
N GLY A 13 -3.21 -5.89 -8.08
CA GLY A 13 -4.50 -5.90 -8.77
C GLY A 13 -5.68 -5.89 -7.79
N LEU A 14 -5.66 -6.73 -6.75
CA LEU A 14 -6.68 -6.71 -5.69
C LEU A 14 -6.73 -5.36 -4.97
N LEU A 15 -5.58 -4.78 -4.64
CA LEU A 15 -5.51 -3.44 -4.06
C LEU A 15 -6.13 -2.38 -4.96
N ARG A 16 -5.95 -2.49 -6.29
CA ARG A 16 -6.57 -1.57 -7.24
C ARG A 16 -8.09 -1.77 -7.33
N ALA A 17 -8.57 -3.01 -7.34
CA ALA A 17 -10.00 -3.31 -7.29
C ALA A 17 -10.63 -2.75 -6.00
N TYR A 18 -9.96 -2.94 -4.85
CA TYR A 18 -10.36 -2.34 -3.58
C TYR A 18 -10.40 -0.80 -3.64
N GLN A 19 -9.37 -0.16 -4.20
CA GLN A 19 -9.38 1.30 -4.38
C GLN A 19 -10.56 1.77 -5.25
N LEU A 20 -10.96 1.02 -6.28
CA LEU A 20 -12.04 1.43 -7.16
C LEU A 20 -13.43 1.19 -6.55
N LEU A 21 -13.59 0.09 -5.82
CA LEU A 21 -14.87 -0.32 -5.25
C LEU A 21 -15.15 0.29 -3.87
N VAL A 22 -14.11 0.43 -3.04
CA VAL A 22 -14.22 0.79 -1.62
C VAL A 22 -13.76 2.22 -1.35
N SER A 23 -12.73 2.73 -2.04
CA SER A 23 -12.24 4.10 -1.81
C SER A 23 -13.27 5.22 -2.03
N PRO A 24 -14.27 5.12 -2.93
CA PRO A 24 -15.30 6.16 -3.07
C PRO A 24 -16.18 6.31 -1.82
N TRP A 25 -16.28 5.24 -1.03
CA TRP A 25 -17.17 5.13 0.13
C TRP A 25 -16.45 5.39 1.44
N LEU A 26 -15.11 5.45 1.44
CA LEU A 26 -14.31 5.70 2.63
C LEU A 26 -13.88 7.17 2.71
N PRO A 27 -14.05 7.83 3.87
CA PRO A 27 -13.47 9.14 4.09
C PRO A 27 -11.95 9.08 4.00
N PRO A 28 -11.26 10.21 3.72
CA PRO A 28 -9.80 10.28 3.69
C PRO A 28 -9.23 10.04 5.10
N ALA A 29 -9.05 8.77 5.46
CA ALA A 29 -8.50 8.34 6.75
C ALA A 29 -6.98 8.15 6.71
N CYS A 30 -6.39 8.04 5.51
CA CYS A 30 -4.95 7.89 5.37
C CYS A 30 -4.24 9.19 5.75
N ARG A 31 -3.42 9.12 6.80
CA ARG A 31 -2.65 10.27 7.27
C ARG A 31 -1.36 10.52 6.49
N PHE A 32 -1.00 9.61 5.58
CA PHE A 32 0.16 9.74 4.72
C PHE A 32 -0.22 9.91 3.25
N TYR A 33 0.64 10.62 2.50
CA TYR A 33 0.57 10.71 1.04
C TYR A 33 1.82 10.08 0.40
N PRO A 34 1.67 9.23 -0.63
CA PRO A 34 0.42 8.66 -1.14
C PRO A 34 -0.28 7.78 -0.07
N SER A 35 -1.57 7.48 -0.27
CA SER A 35 -2.37 6.69 0.67
C SER A 35 -1.75 5.32 0.95
N CYS A 36 -2.07 4.71 2.09
CA CYS A 36 -1.51 3.41 2.48
C CYS A 36 -1.76 2.30 1.44
N SER A 37 -2.92 2.32 0.77
CA SER A 37 -3.24 1.37 -0.30
C SER A 37 -2.42 1.62 -1.57
N GLU A 38 -2.18 2.88 -1.93
CA GLU A 38 -1.34 3.23 -3.08
C GLU A 38 0.14 2.98 -2.80
N TYR A 39 0.60 3.29 -1.58
CA TYR A 39 1.92 2.90 -1.09
C TYR A 39 2.11 1.39 -1.20
N ALA A 40 1.13 0.60 -0.74
CA ALA A 40 1.17 -0.86 -0.83
C ALA A 40 1.28 -1.34 -2.28
N ARG A 41 0.48 -0.78 -3.19
CA ARG A 41 0.50 -1.10 -4.62
C ARG A 41 1.88 -0.84 -5.23
N ILE A 42 2.44 0.35 -5.01
CA ILE A 42 3.76 0.72 -5.55
C ILE A 42 4.88 -0.12 -4.91
N ALA A 43 4.83 -0.37 -3.60
CA ALA A 43 5.82 -1.18 -2.90
C ALA A 43 5.83 -2.63 -3.40
N LEU A 44 4.66 -3.22 -3.64
CA LEU A 44 4.51 -4.56 -4.22
C LEU A 44 5.09 -4.64 -5.64
N LEU A 45 4.80 -3.64 -6.48
CA LEU A 45 5.30 -3.58 -7.86
C LEU A 45 6.83 -3.39 -7.92
N ARG A 46 7.40 -2.55 -7.04
CA ARG A 46 8.85 -2.24 -7.04
C ARG A 46 9.70 -3.28 -6.31
N ARG A 47 9.25 -3.78 -5.15
CA ARG A 47 10.05 -4.62 -4.24
C ARG A 47 9.62 -6.10 -4.24
N GLY A 48 8.46 -6.43 -4.83
CA GLY A 48 7.85 -7.77 -4.81
C GLY A 48 7.01 -8.01 -3.55
N LEU A 49 6.30 -9.15 -3.49
CA LEU A 49 5.28 -9.41 -2.45
C LEU A 49 5.83 -9.36 -1.01
N LEU A 50 6.97 -10.00 -0.75
CA LEU A 50 7.53 -10.08 0.61
C LEU A 50 8.02 -8.73 1.13
N ARG A 51 8.96 -8.09 0.41
CA ARG A 51 9.54 -6.81 0.84
C ARG A 51 8.54 -5.66 0.70
N GLY A 52 7.76 -5.65 -0.38
CA GLY A 52 6.72 -4.65 -0.63
C GLY A 52 5.58 -4.76 0.37
N GLY A 53 5.13 -5.98 0.66
CA GLY A 53 4.11 -6.25 1.68
C GLY A 53 4.59 -5.86 3.08
N LEU A 54 5.83 -6.18 3.45
CA LEU A 54 6.40 -5.78 4.74
C LEU A 54 6.47 -4.25 4.89
N MET A 55 6.87 -3.53 3.84
CA MET A 55 6.88 -2.05 3.85
C MET A 55 5.45 -1.49 4.00
N ALA A 56 4.50 -2.05 3.27
CA ALA A 56 3.10 -1.66 3.35
C ALA A 56 2.48 -1.88 4.73
N LEU A 57 2.73 -3.04 5.34
CA LEU A 57 2.24 -3.39 6.68
C LEU A 57 2.83 -2.48 7.75
N ARG A 58 4.13 -2.21 7.70
CA ARG A 58 4.79 -1.26 8.61
C ARG A 58 4.17 0.13 8.51
N ARG A 59 3.92 0.59 7.28
CA ARG A 59 3.29 1.88 7.01
C ARG A 59 1.84 1.93 7.53
N LEU A 60 1.09 0.85 7.36
CA LEU A 60 -0.28 0.74 7.85
C LEU A 60 -0.33 0.78 9.40
N ALA A 61 0.62 0.11 10.06
CA ALA A 61 0.75 0.15 11.52
C ALA A 61 1.05 1.57 12.05
N LEU A 62 1.75 2.40 11.28
CA LEU A 62 1.99 3.82 11.59
C LEU A 62 0.79 4.73 11.27
N CYS A 63 -0.21 4.24 10.52
CA CYS A 63 -1.36 5.02 10.09
C CYS A 63 -2.44 5.08 11.17
N HIS A 64 -2.10 5.64 12.34
CA HIS A 64 -3.02 5.87 13.46
C HIS A 64 -3.19 7.39 13.72
N PRO A 65 -4.31 7.84 14.34
CA PRO A 65 -4.62 9.26 14.51
C PRO A 65 -3.59 10.03 15.34
N PHE A 66 -2.76 9.35 16.14
CA PHE A 66 -1.69 9.97 16.92
C PHE A 66 -0.36 10.16 16.16
N HIS A 67 -0.22 9.65 14.94
CA HIS A 67 1.04 9.78 14.17
C HIS A 67 0.96 10.94 13.17
N PRO A 68 1.82 11.99 13.21
CA PRO A 68 1.68 13.24 12.43
C PRO A 68 1.34 13.05 10.94
N GLY A 69 1.82 11.94 10.36
CA GLY A 69 1.62 11.62 8.96
C GLY A 69 2.53 12.46 8.07
N GLY A 70 2.26 12.48 6.78
CA GLY A 70 3.04 13.27 5.82
C GLY A 70 3.38 12.56 4.52
N PHE A 71 4.29 13.16 3.75
CA PHE A 71 4.74 12.63 2.46
C PHE A 71 5.82 11.57 2.65
N ASP A 72 5.51 10.31 2.31
CA ASP A 72 6.51 9.23 2.35
C ASP A 72 6.23 8.25 1.19
N PRO A 73 6.82 8.49 0.01
CA PRO A 73 6.68 7.58 -1.12
C PRO A 73 7.59 6.34 -0.94
N PRO A 74 7.14 5.15 -1.38
CA PRO A 74 7.95 3.94 -1.31
C PRO A 74 9.20 4.07 -2.19
N ARG A 75 10.37 4.11 -1.55
CA ARG A 75 11.68 4.06 -2.19
C ARG A 75 12.01 2.66 -2.71
#